data_AF-A0A559VBI2-F1
#
_entry.id   AF-A0A559VBI2-F1
#
_cell.length_a   1.000
_cell.length_b   1.000
_cell.length_c   1.000
_cell.angle_alpha   90.00
_cell.angle_beta   90.00
_cell.angle_gamma   90.00
#
_symmetry.space_group_name_H-M   'P 1'
#
loop_
_entity.id
_entity.type
_entity.pdbx_description
1 polymer ?
#
loop_
_entity_poly.entity_id
_entity_poly.type
_entity_poly.pdbx_seq_one_letter_code
_entity_poly.pdbx_strand_id
1 'polypeptide(L)'
;MSQDEESLPAIAGPPQFAVRARTKPGGDVWFTIGQGWEFRADDGVAYRLRFTMTPVNWDGELALMPIPDQQEGRTYGQGSAAAEGSR
;
A
#
# COMPACT_ATOMS: atom_id res chain seq x y z
N MET A 1 -13.53 8.71 25.31
CA MET A 1 -13.15 8.60 23.89
C MET A 1 -12.17 9.72 23.56
N SER A 2 -11.32 9.50 22.56
CA SER A 2 -10.43 10.44 21.84
C SER A 2 -9.03 10.64 22.42
N GLN A 3 -8.03 10.03 21.76
CA GLN A 3 -6.55 10.14 21.82
C GLN A 3 -6.08 8.72 21.51
N ASP A 4 -5.61 8.32 20.33
CA ASP A 4 -5.06 9.00 19.18
C ASP A 4 -5.54 8.23 17.94
N GLU A 5 -6.30 8.85 17.04
CA GLU A 5 -6.21 8.43 15.65
C GLU A 5 -4.83 8.90 15.19
N GLU A 6 -3.81 8.12 15.52
CA GLU A 6 -2.49 8.20 14.92
C GLU A 6 -2.74 8.31 13.42
N SER A 7 -2.55 9.51 12.89
CA SER A 7 -3.07 9.87 11.59
C SER A 7 -2.30 9.05 10.57
N LEU A 8 -2.84 7.88 10.21
CA LEU A 8 -2.22 6.97 9.24
C LEU A 8 -1.76 7.84 8.08
N PRO A 9 -0.48 7.77 7.69
CA PRO A 9 0.13 8.76 6.82
C PRO A 9 -0.74 8.94 5.58
N ALA A 10 -1.10 10.18 5.30
CA ALA A 10 -1.99 10.51 4.21
C ALA A 10 -1.49 9.82 2.94
N ILE A 11 -2.41 9.25 2.17
CA ILE A 11 -2.10 8.69 0.86
C ILE A 11 -1.63 9.85 -0.03
N ALA A 12 -0.31 10.06 -0.09
CA ALA A 12 0.31 11.18 -0.77
C ALA A 12 1.26 10.65 -1.85
N GLY A 13 1.15 11.24 -3.04
CA GLY A 13 1.92 10.81 -4.21
C GLY A 13 1.42 9.51 -4.86
N PRO A 14 2.10 9.07 -5.94
CA PRO A 14 1.71 7.88 -6.67
C PRO A 14 1.90 6.60 -5.82
N PRO A 15 0.99 5.61 -5.90
CA PRO A 15 1.15 4.31 -5.25
C PRO A 15 2.39 3.62 -5.80
N GLN A 16 3.12 2.84 -4.99
CA GLN A 16 4.28 2.06 -5.45
C GLN A 16 3.91 0.60 -5.78
N PHE A 17 2.77 0.13 -5.28
CA PHE A 17 2.34 -1.26 -5.42
C PHE A 17 0.93 -1.36 -5.97
N ALA A 18 0.72 -2.31 -6.87
CA ALA A 18 -0.59 -2.84 -7.21
C ALA A 18 -0.94 -3.95 -6.21
N VAL A 19 -2.14 -3.88 -5.63
CA VAL A 19 -2.66 -4.97 -4.79
C VAL A 19 -3.34 -5.96 -5.70
N ARG A 20 -2.78 -7.16 -5.83
CA ARG A 20 -3.34 -8.25 -6.62
C ARG A 20 -3.95 -9.30 -5.72
N ALA A 21 -5.01 -9.93 -6.21
CA ALA A 21 -5.68 -11.03 -5.55
C ALA A 21 -5.96 -12.17 -6.52
N ARG A 22 -6.06 -13.38 -5.98
CA ARG A 22 -6.67 -14.54 -6.65
C ARG A 22 -7.81 -15.07 -5.79
N THR A 23 -8.89 -15.58 -6.39
CA THR A 23 -10.10 -16.01 -5.65
C THR A 23 -9.93 -17.29 -4.85
N LYS A 24 -8.86 -18.07 -5.09
CA LYS A 24 -8.58 -19.33 -4.40
C LYS A 24 -7.07 -19.49 -4.18
N PRO A 25 -6.62 -20.07 -3.06
CA PRO A 25 -5.23 -20.47 -2.89
C PRO A 25 -4.82 -21.42 -4.01
N GLY A 26 -3.61 -21.27 -4.54
CA GLY A 26 -3.13 -22.04 -5.69
C GLY A 26 -3.76 -21.72 -7.05
N GLY A 27 -4.75 -20.82 -7.14
CA GLY A 27 -5.38 -20.47 -8.42
C GLY A 27 -4.45 -19.68 -9.37
N ASP A 28 -4.62 -19.87 -10.67
CA ASP A 28 -3.72 -19.28 -11.69
C ASP A 28 -4.02 -17.82 -12.03
N VAL A 29 -5.25 -17.38 -11.79
CA VAL A 29 -5.74 -16.07 -12.24
C VAL A 29 -5.59 -15.03 -11.14
N TRP A 30 -4.78 -14.01 -11.44
CA TRP A 30 -4.56 -12.85 -10.57
C TRP A 30 -5.17 -11.58 -11.17
N PHE A 31 -5.94 -10.85 -10.37
CA PHE A 31 -6.58 -9.58 -10.75
C PHE A 31 -6.17 -8.47 -9.78
N THR A 32 -6.09 -7.23 -10.28
CA THR A 32 -5.77 -6.06 -9.45
C THR A 32 -7.02 -5.59 -8.74
N ILE A 33 -6.97 -5.49 -7.41
CA ILE A 33 -8.09 -5.07 -6.57
C ILE A 33 -7.84 -3.77 -5.81
N GLY A 34 -6.67 -3.17 -5.99
CA GLY A 34 -6.29 -1.98 -5.25
C GLY A 34 -4.87 -1.51 -5.50
N GLN A 35 -4.46 -0.58 -4.67
CA GLN A 35 -3.17 0.11 -4.72
C GLN A 35 -2.58 0.20 -3.32
N GLY A 36 -1.25 0.25 -3.23
CA GLY A 36 -0.50 0.29 -1.97
C GLY A 36 0.57 1.37 -1.94
N TRP A 37 0.73 1.96 -0.76
CA TRP A 37 1.77 2.93 -0.44
C TRP A 37 2.64 2.39 0.70
N GLU A 38 3.95 2.35 0.49
CA GLU A 38 4.93 2.06 1.54
C GLU A 38 5.20 3.33 2.36
N PHE A 39 5.32 3.18 3.67
CA PHE A 39 5.77 4.22 4.58
C PHE A 39 6.63 3.65 5.70
N ARG A 40 7.34 4.52 6.42
CA ARG A 40 8.12 4.17 7.61
C ARG A 40 7.26 4.41 8.86
N ALA A 41 7.04 3.35 9.63
CA ALA A 41 6.48 3.38 10.97
C ALA A 41 7.60 3.20 12.02
N ASP A 42 7.29 3.42 13.30
CA ASP A 42 8.25 3.33 14.39
C ASP A 42 8.89 1.93 14.53
N ASP A 43 8.16 0.88 14.12
CA ASP A 43 8.58 -0.52 14.17
C ASP A 43 9.11 -1.07 12.82
N GLY A 44 9.11 -0.27 11.76
CA GLY A 44 9.68 -0.66 10.47
C GLY A 44 8.92 -0.17 9.24
N VAL A 45 8.93 -1.00 8.19
CA VAL A 45 8.20 -0.70 6.94
C VAL A 45 6.76 -1.14 7.11
N ALA A 46 5.85 -0.21 6.84
CA ALA A 46 4.42 -0.46 6.83
C ALA A 46 3.80 -0.10 5.47
N TYR A 47 2.61 -0.64 5.21
CA TYR A 47 1.91 -0.45 3.95
C TYR A 47 0.49 0.04 4.20
N ARG A 48 0.11 1.12 3.52
CA ARG A 48 -1.27 1.56 3.45
C ARG A 48 -1.88 1.05 2.15
N LEU A 49 -3.00 0.33 2.24
CA LEU A 49 -3.67 -0.25 1.08
C LEU A 49 -5.02 0.44 0.85
N ARG A 50 -5.34 0.71 -0.41
CA ARG A 50 -6.67 1.12 -0.85
C ARG A 50 -7.24 0.08 -1.79
N PHE A 51 -8.32 -0.55 -1.37
CA PHE A 51 -9.06 -1.53 -2.18
C PHE A 51 -10.17 -0.83 -2.96
N THR A 52 -10.28 -1.11 -4.24
CA THR A 52 -11.43 -0.69 -5.09
C THR A 52 -12.52 -1.75 -5.09
N MET A 53 -12.16 -3.00 -4.80
CA MET A 53 -13.10 -4.07 -4.52
C MET A 53 -12.47 -5.05 -3.51
N THR A 54 -13.31 -5.65 -2.68
CA THR A 54 -12.92 -6.81 -1.88
C THR A 54 -13.99 -7.88 -2.11
N PRO A 55 -13.65 -9.09 -2.61
CA PRO A 55 -14.65 -10.12 -2.77
C PRO A 55 -15.19 -10.52 -1.39
N VAL A 56 -16.51 -10.62 -1.25
CA VAL A 56 -17.16 -11.10 -0.01
C VAL A 56 -16.90 -12.60 0.12
N ASN A 57 -16.58 -13.09 1.33
CA ASN A 57 -16.20 -14.49 1.62
C ASN A 57 -14.95 -14.98 0.87
N TRP A 58 -13.98 -14.10 0.69
CA TRP A 58 -12.74 -14.42 0.01
C TRP A 58 -11.76 -15.20 0.90
N ASP A 59 -11.33 -16.37 0.43
CA ASP A 59 -10.37 -17.28 1.09
C ASP A 59 -9.05 -17.43 0.30
N GLY A 60 -8.80 -16.52 -0.63
CA GLY A 60 -7.65 -16.56 -1.54
C GLY A 60 -6.37 -15.92 -1.00
N GLU A 61 -5.51 -15.48 -1.92
CA GLU A 61 -4.23 -14.84 -1.59
C GLU A 61 -4.09 -13.42 -2.16
N LEU A 62 -3.46 -12.54 -1.38
CA LEU A 62 -3.08 -11.20 -1.77
C LEU A 62 -1.57 -11.15 -2.03
N ALA A 63 -1.19 -10.36 -3.02
CA ALA A 63 0.19 -10.00 -3.26
C ALA A 63 0.32 -8.49 -3.52
N LEU A 64 1.36 -7.88 -2.94
CA LEU A 64 1.80 -6.55 -3.32
C LEU A 64 2.80 -6.69 -4.45
N MET A 65 2.43 -6.21 -5.64
CA MET A 65 3.28 -6.24 -6.82
C MET A 65 3.80 -4.84 -7.11
N PRO A 66 5.12 -4.61 -7.22
CA PRO A 66 5.63 -3.32 -7.63
C PRO A 66 5.05 -2.88 -8.98
N ILE A 67 4.71 -1.61 -9.11
CA ILE A 67 4.26 -1.02 -10.38
C ILE A 67 5.52 -0.74 -11.24
N PRO A 68 5.60 -1.28 -12.47
CA PRO A 68 6.71 -0.99 -13.38
C PRO A 68 6.88 0.53 -13.61
N ASP A 69 8.10 0.96 -13.93
CA ASP A 69 8.46 2.36 -14.24
C ASP A 69 8.43 3.35 -13.06
N GLN A 70 8.04 2.91 -11.86
CA GLN A 70 8.20 3.68 -10.61
C GLN A 70 9.40 3.25 -9.77
N GLN A 71 10.14 2.25 -10.23
CA GLN A 71 11.35 1.74 -9.59
C GLN A 71 12.62 2.49 -10.00
N GLU A 72 12.60 3.25 -11.10
CA GLU A 72 13.75 4.04 -11.53
C GLU A 72 13.97 5.23 -10.56
N GLY A 73 14.82 5.02 -9.56
CA GLY A 73 15.32 6.06 -8.68
C GLY A 73 14.99 5.94 -7.18
N ARG A 74 14.40 4.83 -6.70
CA ARG A 74 14.13 4.65 -5.26
C ARG A 74 14.73 3.37 -4.72
N THR A 75 15.78 3.51 -3.89
CA THR A 75 16.14 2.48 -2.91
C THR A 75 15.00 2.41 -1.90
N TYR A 76 14.33 1.27 -1.80
CA TYR A 76 13.22 1.04 -0.85
C TYR A 76 13.61 1.53 0.54
N GLY A 77 12.75 2.36 1.15
CA GLY A 77 13.01 2.89 2.50
C GLY A 77 13.18 4.39 2.69
N GLN A 78 13.01 5.24 1.67
CA GLN A 78 12.95 6.69 1.85
C GLN A 78 11.64 7.27 1.30
N GLY A 79 10.74 7.64 2.20
CA GLY A 79 9.53 8.37 1.83
C GLY A 79 8.62 8.57 3.03
N SER A 80 8.93 9.56 3.86
CA SER A 80 7.96 10.37 4.63
C SER A 80 8.71 11.37 5.51
N ALA A 81 9.06 12.53 4.96
CA ALA A 81 9.30 13.78 5.71
C ALA A 81 9.50 14.94 4.74
N ALA A 82 8.41 15.52 4.23
CA ALA A 82 8.41 16.89 3.70
C ALA A 82 6.96 17.35 3.52
N ALA A 83 6.25 17.52 4.62
CA ALA A 83 5.02 18.30 4.65
C ALA A 83 4.95 19.02 5.99
N GLU A 84 5.84 19.98 6.24
CA GLU A 84 5.63 21.01 7.27
C GLU A 84 6.56 22.21 7.09
N GLY A 85 5.96 23.40 6.96
CA GLY A 85 6.56 24.67 7.38
C GLY A 85 7.25 25.54 6.34
N SER A 86 6.49 26.25 5.51
CA SER A 86 6.90 27.60 5.05
C SER A 86 5.82 28.60 5.43
N ARG A 87 6.10 29.37 6.47
CA ARG A 87 5.61 30.73 6.70
C ARG A 87 6.79 31.60 7.09
#